data_AF-A0A9P5N9B5-F1
#
_entry.id   AF-A0A9P5N9B5-F1
#
_cell.length_a   1.000
_cell.length_b   1.000
_cell.length_c   1.000
_cell.angle_alpha   90.00
_cell.angle_beta   90.00
_cell.angle_gamma   90.00
#
_symmetry.space_group_name_H-M   'P 1'
#
loop_
_entity.id
_entity.type
_entity.pdbx_description
1 polymer ?
#
loop_
_entity_poly.entity_id
_entity_poly.type
_entity_poly.pdbx_seq_one_letter_code
_entity_poly.pdbx_strand_id
1 'polypeptide(L)'
;MPSDSSKVLLPSMRDAPKFEGDKPSELNRFLDEWKTSLKEEALLMTVKKSLWWANMLMPEPKKQWQFFNKYDAGTWVEFKKELQESYIEALDDELGSITKLKKICRKHSPIASDELKDLQAFKREFVAEARSLFKEPAVLSNHEAIDLFLDCLSKEFQE
;
A
#
# COMPACT_ATOMS: atom_id res chain seq x y z
N MET A 1 44.48 4.33 -13.82
CA MET A 1 43.10 3.99 -14.24
C MET A 1 42.27 3.79 -12.99
N PRO A 2 41.10 4.43 -12.84
CA PRO A 2 40.15 3.96 -11.86
C PRO A 2 38.89 3.45 -12.57
N SER A 3 38.76 2.13 -12.66
CA SER A 3 37.46 1.48 -12.79
C SER A 3 37.02 1.10 -11.39
N ASP A 4 36.14 1.87 -10.79
CA ASP A 4 35.29 1.35 -9.72
C ASP A 4 33.86 1.80 -9.97
N SER A 5 33.28 1.16 -10.98
CA SER A 5 31.84 1.16 -11.15
C SER A 5 31.30 0.11 -10.20
N SER A 6 30.95 0.51 -8.98
CA SER A 6 30.18 -0.34 -8.07
C SER A 6 28.92 -0.79 -8.80
N LYS A 7 28.96 -2.02 -9.33
CA LYS A 7 27.84 -2.61 -10.06
C LYS A 7 26.76 -2.89 -9.04
N VAL A 8 25.81 -1.97 -8.94
CA VAL A 8 24.52 -2.19 -8.30
C VAL A 8 23.92 -3.44 -8.93
N LEU A 9 24.05 -4.61 -8.28
CA LEU A 9 23.44 -5.85 -8.79
C LEU A 9 21.93 -5.64 -8.88
N LEU A 10 21.40 -5.72 -10.08
CA LEU A 10 19.99 -5.47 -10.36
C LEU A 10 19.18 -6.75 -10.09
N PRO A 11 17.93 -6.63 -9.62
CA PRO A 11 16.98 -7.73 -9.75
C PRO A 11 16.88 -8.14 -11.23
N SER A 12 16.81 -9.44 -11.47
CA SER A 12 16.50 -9.96 -12.81
C SER A 12 15.18 -9.35 -13.29
N MET A 13 15.12 -8.89 -14.55
CA MET A 13 13.90 -8.35 -15.15
C MET A 13 12.71 -9.32 -15.10
N ARG A 14 12.99 -10.62 -14.93
CA ARG A 14 11.99 -11.68 -14.76
C ARG A 14 11.25 -11.60 -13.42
N ASP A 15 11.91 -11.09 -12.39
CA ASP A 15 11.43 -11.09 -11.01
C ASP A 15 10.88 -9.72 -10.58
N ALA A 16 10.83 -8.78 -11.52
CA ALA A 16 10.36 -7.43 -11.24
C ALA A 16 8.82 -7.40 -11.19
N PRO A 17 8.24 -6.64 -10.23
CA PRO A 17 6.80 -6.58 -10.04
C PRO A 17 6.11 -5.96 -11.25
N LYS A 18 4.86 -6.36 -11.51
CA LYS A 18 4.04 -5.86 -12.62
C LYS A 18 2.83 -5.12 -12.08
N PHE A 19 2.42 -4.08 -12.78
CA PHE A 19 1.17 -3.37 -12.53
C PHE A 19 0.36 -3.27 -13.81
N GLU A 20 -0.90 -3.68 -13.69
CA GLU A 20 -1.89 -3.66 -14.76
C GLU A 20 -2.75 -2.41 -14.54
N GLY A 21 -2.72 -1.47 -15.50
CA GLY A 21 -3.40 -0.18 -15.34
C GLY A 21 -4.93 -0.27 -15.27
N ASP A 22 -5.51 -1.43 -15.59
CA ASP A 22 -6.92 -1.78 -15.42
C ASP A 22 -7.27 -2.30 -14.02
N LYS A 23 -6.26 -2.46 -13.14
CA LYS A 23 -6.43 -2.73 -11.70
C LYS A 23 -5.77 -1.64 -10.85
N PRO A 24 -6.31 -0.40 -10.84
CA PRO A 24 -5.80 0.71 -10.04
C PRO A 24 -5.56 0.39 -8.57
N SER A 25 -6.38 -0.48 -7.97
CA SER A 25 -6.28 -0.85 -6.56
C SER A 25 -4.99 -1.60 -6.20
N GLU A 26 -4.34 -2.27 -7.18
CA GLU A 26 -3.07 -2.95 -6.99
C GLU A 26 -1.84 -2.02 -6.98
N LEU A 27 -2.03 -0.71 -7.23
CA LEU A 27 -0.94 0.25 -7.35
C LEU A 27 -0.05 0.29 -6.10
N ASN A 28 -0.65 0.25 -4.91
CA ASN A 28 0.13 0.28 -3.66
C ASN A 28 1.00 -0.97 -3.48
N ARG A 29 0.43 -2.15 -3.72
CA ARG A 29 1.17 -3.43 -3.70
C ARG A 29 2.36 -3.35 -4.65
N PHE A 30 2.11 -2.90 -5.87
CA PHE A 30 3.15 -2.74 -6.88
C PHE A 30 4.26 -1.77 -6.45
N LEU A 31 3.91 -0.58 -5.93
CA LEU A 31 4.90 0.41 -5.50
C LEU A 31 5.74 -0.07 -4.30
N ASP A 32 5.15 -0.86 -3.41
CA ASP A 32 5.86 -1.43 -2.26
C ASP A 32 6.77 -2.62 -2.66
N GLU A 33 6.30 -3.51 -3.53
CA GLU A 33 7.11 -4.57 -4.13
C GLU A 33 8.26 -3.98 -4.95
N TRP A 34 7.99 -2.92 -5.70
CA TRP A 34 9.01 -2.19 -6.44
C TRP A 34 10.05 -1.65 -5.47
N LYS A 35 9.64 -0.87 -4.46
CA LYS A 35 10.57 -0.28 -3.48
C LYS A 35 11.44 -1.35 -2.83
N THR A 36 10.88 -2.52 -2.54
CA THR A 36 11.59 -3.66 -1.94
C THR A 36 12.57 -4.29 -2.94
N SER A 37 12.23 -4.33 -4.23
CA SER A 37 13.12 -4.81 -5.29
C SER A 37 14.27 -3.85 -5.60
N LEU A 38 14.11 -2.55 -5.33
CA LEU A 38 15.19 -1.58 -5.46
C LEU A 38 16.20 -1.77 -4.33
N LYS A 39 17.48 -1.82 -4.68
CA LYS A 39 18.55 -1.71 -3.70
C LYS A 39 18.53 -0.34 -3.04
N GLU A 40 19.02 -0.27 -1.80
CA GLU A 40 19.10 0.98 -1.03
C GLU A 40 19.81 2.10 -1.81
N GLU A 41 20.84 1.78 -2.61
CA GLU A 41 21.55 2.77 -3.43
C GLU A 41 20.71 3.32 -4.59
N ALA A 42 19.68 2.58 -5.03
CA ALA A 42 18.75 3.02 -6.08
C ALA A 42 17.66 3.96 -5.56
N LEU A 43 17.41 3.98 -4.24
CA LEU A 43 16.51 4.94 -3.59
C LEU A 43 17.08 6.37 -3.54
N LEU A 44 18.41 6.51 -3.75
CA LEU A 44 19.10 7.79 -3.87
C LEU A 44 19.02 8.38 -5.30
N MET A 45 18.44 7.64 -6.24
CA MET A 45 18.30 8.08 -7.63
C MET A 45 17.04 8.96 -7.78
N THR A 46 17.04 9.85 -8.77
CA THR A 46 15.84 10.63 -9.12
C THR A 46 14.69 9.72 -9.54
N VAL A 47 13.45 10.15 -9.31
CA VAL A 47 12.22 9.42 -9.72
C VAL A 47 12.30 9.00 -11.19
N LYS A 48 12.68 9.90 -12.09
CA LYS A 48 12.93 9.57 -13.50
C LYS A 48 13.88 8.40 -13.71
N LYS A 49 14.97 8.33 -12.94
CA LYS A 49 16.00 7.29 -13.08
C LYS A 49 15.54 5.99 -12.41
N SER A 50 14.79 6.04 -11.30
CA SER A 50 14.17 4.86 -10.68
C SER A 50 13.07 4.27 -11.59
N LEU A 51 12.20 5.10 -12.16
CA LEU A 51 11.17 4.71 -13.14
C LEU A 51 11.78 4.21 -14.45
N TRP A 52 12.93 4.74 -14.87
CA TRP A 52 13.69 4.20 -15.98
C TRP A 52 14.12 2.74 -15.74
N TRP A 53 14.34 2.31 -14.49
CA TRP A 53 14.63 0.90 -14.17
C TRP A 53 13.40 -0.01 -14.31
N ALA A 54 12.19 0.49 -14.07
CA ALA A 54 10.95 -0.25 -14.36
C ALA A 54 10.44 -0.06 -15.79
N ASN A 55 11.17 0.64 -16.66
CA ASN A 55 10.84 0.84 -18.08
C ASN A 55 10.46 -0.44 -18.81
N MET A 56 10.90 -1.58 -18.31
CA MET A 56 10.74 -2.86 -18.98
C MET A 56 9.41 -3.56 -18.68
N LEU A 57 8.57 -3.02 -17.79
CA LEU A 57 7.39 -3.74 -17.29
C LEU A 57 6.04 -3.10 -17.67
N MET A 58 5.99 -1.84 -18.13
CA MET A 58 4.71 -1.12 -18.31
C MET A 58 4.76 -0.03 -19.40
N PRO A 59 4.26 -0.27 -20.62
CA PRO A 59 4.26 0.73 -21.69
C PRO A 59 3.17 1.81 -21.56
N GLU A 60 1.97 1.47 -21.03
CA GLU A 60 0.82 2.39 -21.13
C GLU A 60 0.63 3.35 -19.92
N PRO A 61 0.69 2.90 -18.64
CA PRO A 61 0.62 3.81 -17.49
C PRO A 61 1.75 4.86 -17.49
N LYS A 62 2.92 4.49 -18.01
CA LYS A 62 4.10 5.36 -18.12
C LYS A 62 3.86 6.62 -18.96
N LYS A 63 3.10 6.51 -20.06
CA LYS A 63 2.82 7.68 -20.91
C LYS A 63 2.07 8.76 -20.14
N GLN A 64 1.29 8.37 -19.13
CA GLN A 64 0.55 9.30 -18.29
C GLN A 64 1.44 9.83 -17.16
N TRP A 65 2.19 8.95 -16.49
CA TRP A 65 3.02 9.32 -15.33
C TRP A 65 4.17 10.28 -15.66
N GLN A 66 4.70 10.27 -16.89
CA GLN A 66 5.73 11.23 -17.31
C GLN A 66 5.25 12.69 -17.32
N PHE A 67 3.93 12.93 -17.31
CA PHE A 67 3.34 14.26 -17.26
C PHE A 67 3.02 14.72 -15.83
N PHE A 68 3.36 13.91 -14.83
CA PHE A 68 3.14 14.23 -13.43
C PHE A 68 4.23 15.20 -12.95
N ASN A 69 3.87 16.15 -12.10
CA ASN A 69 4.75 17.24 -11.72
C ASN A 69 5.98 16.74 -10.95
N LYS A 70 5.82 15.66 -10.18
CA LYS A 70 6.87 15.06 -9.35
C LYS A 70 7.71 14.03 -10.11
N TYR A 71 7.40 13.74 -11.37
CA TYR A 71 8.13 12.76 -12.19
C TYR A 71 9.61 13.12 -12.40
N ASP A 72 9.91 14.37 -12.75
CA ASP A 72 11.27 14.81 -13.07
C ASP A 72 12.05 15.37 -11.87
N ALA A 73 11.36 16.01 -10.92
CA ALA A 73 11.99 16.79 -9.85
C ALA A 73 11.52 16.43 -8.42
N GLY A 74 10.59 15.49 -8.26
CA GLY A 74 10.09 15.07 -6.95
C GLY A 74 10.96 14.01 -6.29
N THR A 75 10.84 13.89 -4.97
CA THR A 75 11.27 12.71 -4.22
C THR A 75 10.36 11.51 -4.50
N TRP A 76 10.83 10.29 -4.22
CA TRP A 76 9.99 9.09 -4.33
C TRP A 76 8.69 9.18 -3.51
N VAL A 77 8.75 9.81 -2.32
CA VAL A 77 7.58 9.99 -1.46
C VAL A 77 6.57 10.93 -2.11
N GLU A 78 7.03 12.06 -2.64
CA GLU A 78 6.14 13.01 -3.34
C GLU A 78 5.53 12.41 -4.60
N PHE A 79 6.31 11.65 -5.37
CA PHE A 79 5.82 11.00 -6.58
C PHE A 79 4.86 9.85 -6.28
N LYS A 80 5.14 9.01 -5.27
CA LYS A 80 4.20 7.97 -4.78
C LYS A 80 2.87 8.60 -4.38
N LYS A 81 2.91 9.73 -3.67
CA LYS A 81 1.71 10.46 -3.27
C LYS A 81 0.93 11.00 -4.47
N GLU A 82 1.58 11.66 -5.43
CA GLU A 82 0.92 12.16 -6.65
C GLU A 82 0.30 11.02 -7.47
N LEU A 83 0.97 9.85 -7.53
CA LEU A 83 0.39 8.64 -8.12
C LEU A 83 -0.86 8.18 -7.38
N GLN A 84 -0.79 8.02 -6.06
CA GLN A 84 -1.93 7.59 -5.26
C GLN A 84 -3.12 8.55 -5.40
N GLU A 85 -2.88 9.87 -5.40
CA GLU A 85 -3.92 10.88 -5.61
C GLU A 85 -4.57 10.80 -7.00
N SER A 86 -3.86 10.31 -8.01
CA SER A 86 -4.38 10.11 -9.38
C SER A 86 -5.18 8.82 -9.56
N TYR A 87 -5.00 7.83 -8.69
CA TYR A 87 -5.74 6.56 -8.68
C TYR A 87 -6.51 6.45 -7.37
N ILE A 88 -7.73 7.00 -7.33
CA ILE A 88 -8.54 7.09 -6.11
C ILE A 88 -8.77 5.69 -5.50
N GLU A 89 -8.90 4.66 -6.34
CA GLU A 89 -9.07 3.27 -5.90
C GLU A 89 -7.80 2.69 -5.24
N ALA A 90 -6.62 3.26 -5.51
CA ALA A 90 -5.40 2.93 -4.79
C ALA A 90 -5.40 3.52 -3.37
N LEU A 91 -6.05 4.67 -3.14
CA LEU A 91 -6.20 5.23 -1.79
C LEU A 91 -7.05 4.32 -0.90
N ASP A 92 -8.06 3.67 -1.48
CA ASP A 92 -8.94 2.75 -0.75
C ASP A 92 -8.23 1.45 -0.30
N ASP A 93 -7.19 1.03 -1.02
CA ASP A 93 -6.42 -0.18 -0.70
C ASP A 93 -5.20 0.07 0.21
N GLU A 94 -4.88 1.34 0.51
CA GLU A 94 -3.79 1.72 1.42
C GLU A 94 -4.06 1.23 2.85
N LEU A 95 -3.02 0.73 3.53
CA LEU A 95 -3.07 0.46 4.97
C LEU A 95 -3.20 1.80 5.71
N GLY A 96 -4.26 1.95 6.50
CA GLY A 96 -4.60 3.23 7.12
C GLY A 96 -5.85 3.88 6.51
N SER A 97 -6.66 3.11 5.77
CA SER A 97 -7.91 3.59 5.20
C SER A 97 -9.07 3.25 6.13
N ILE A 98 -9.78 4.29 6.59
CA ILE A 98 -11.01 4.10 7.38
C ILE A 98 -12.09 3.35 6.58
N THR A 99 -12.09 3.51 5.25
CA THR A 99 -12.96 2.77 4.33
C THR A 99 -12.66 1.28 4.37
N LYS A 100 -11.37 0.92 4.32
CA LYS A 100 -10.92 -0.47 4.40
C LYS A 100 -11.20 -1.09 5.76
N LEU A 101 -11.00 -0.36 6.85
CA LEU A 101 -11.38 -0.82 8.20
C LEU A 101 -12.88 -1.13 8.26
N LYS A 102 -13.74 -0.24 7.76
CA LYS A 102 -15.20 -0.46 7.70
C LYS A 102 -15.57 -1.64 6.80
N LYS A 103 -14.83 -1.90 5.72
CA LYS A 103 -15.02 -3.07 4.85
C LYS A 103 -14.68 -4.38 5.57
N ILE A 104 -13.60 -4.39 6.37
CA ILE A 104 -13.23 -5.51 7.23
C ILE A 104 -14.35 -5.79 8.24
N CYS A 105 -14.86 -4.76 8.93
CA CYS A 105 -16.00 -4.88 9.84
C CYS A 105 -17.22 -5.52 9.17
N ARG A 106 -17.64 -5.01 8.01
CA ARG A 106 -18.79 -5.54 7.26
C ARG A 106 -18.61 -6.98 6.75
N LYS A 107 -17.37 -7.35 6.41
CA LYS A 107 -17.05 -8.70 5.91
C LYS A 107 -17.22 -9.77 6.99
N HIS A 108 -16.90 -9.43 8.23
CA HIS A 108 -16.89 -10.39 9.34
C HIS A 108 -18.14 -10.31 10.23
N SER A 109 -18.83 -9.17 10.29
CA SER A 109 -19.99 -8.98 11.16
C SER A 109 -21.27 -9.67 10.64
N PRO A 110 -22.11 -10.22 11.54
CA PRO A 110 -21.87 -10.42 12.97
C PRO A 110 -21.06 -11.70 13.24
N ILE A 111 -20.13 -11.66 14.20
CA ILE A 111 -19.37 -12.84 14.65
C ILE A 111 -20.00 -13.41 15.92
N ALA A 112 -20.43 -14.67 15.87
CA ALA A 112 -20.99 -15.39 17.02
C ALA A 112 -19.90 -15.95 17.96
N SER A 113 -20.30 -16.29 19.18
CA SER A 113 -19.36 -16.73 20.24
C SER A 113 -18.65 -18.07 19.95
N ASP A 114 -19.23 -18.92 19.12
CA ASP A 114 -18.68 -20.20 18.69
C ASP A 114 -17.83 -20.11 17.40
N GLU A 115 -17.79 -18.95 16.74
CA GLU A 115 -17.06 -18.71 15.49
C GLU A 115 -15.60 -18.28 15.74
N LEU A 116 -14.87 -19.06 16.55
CA LEU A 116 -13.49 -18.72 16.97
C LEU A 116 -12.54 -18.49 15.78
N LYS A 117 -12.71 -19.24 14.68
CA LYS A 117 -11.87 -19.08 13.48
C LYS A 117 -12.09 -17.73 12.82
N ASP A 118 -13.34 -17.29 12.72
CA ASP A 118 -13.71 -16.02 12.10
C ASP A 118 -13.34 -14.85 13.01
N LEU A 119 -13.51 -14.98 14.33
CA LEU A 119 -13.02 -14.00 15.30
C LEU A 119 -11.50 -13.79 15.20
N GLN A 120 -10.73 -14.87 15.06
CA GLN A 120 -9.27 -14.77 14.91
C GLN A 120 -8.86 -14.18 13.57
N ALA A 121 -9.58 -14.49 12.49
CA ALA A 121 -9.34 -13.87 11.18
C ALA A 121 -9.64 -12.36 11.22
N PHE A 122 -10.81 -11.99 11.72
CA PHE A 122 -11.23 -10.61 11.91
C PHE A 122 -10.23 -9.82 12.76
N LYS A 123 -9.82 -10.35 13.91
CA LYS A 123 -8.83 -9.70 14.78
C LYS A 123 -7.53 -9.38 14.06
N ARG A 124 -7.01 -10.30 13.22
CA ARG A 124 -5.77 -10.06 12.47
C ARG A 124 -5.94 -8.94 11.44
N GLU A 125 -7.02 -8.98 10.66
CA GLU A 125 -7.31 -7.97 9.62
C GLU A 125 -7.56 -6.60 10.26
N PHE A 126 -8.41 -6.53 11.30
CA PHE A 126 -8.75 -5.29 12.00
C PHE A 126 -7.53 -4.63 12.65
N VAL A 127 -6.72 -5.39 13.40
CA VAL A 127 -5.55 -4.84 14.10
C VAL A 127 -4.49 -4.33 13.12
N ALA A 128 -4.30 -5.01 11.99
CA ALA A 128 -3.36 -4.56 10.96
C ALA A 128 -3.74 -3.18 10.41
N GLU A 129 -5.02 -2.99 10.10
CA GLU A 129 -5.54 -1.74 9.55
C GLU A 129 -5.60 -0.62 10.61
N ALA A 130 -6.16 -0.91 11.80
CA ALA A 130 -6.28 0.05 12.91
C ALA A 130 -4.92 0.58 13.37
N ARG A 131 -3.88 -0.28 13.42
CA ARG A 131 -2.51 0.17 13.76
C ARG A 131 -1.94 1.17 12.78
N SER A 132 -2.35 1.13 11.52
CA SER A 132 -1.93 2.15 10.54
C SER A 132 -2.66 3.47 10.79
N LEU A 133 -3.95 3.43 11.12
CA LEU A 133 -4.79 4.60 11.46
C LEU A 133 -4.39 5.31 12.76
N PHE A 134 -3.67 4.62 13.66
CA PHE A 134 -3.14 5.21 14.89
C PHE A 134 -1.84 6.01 14.68
N LYS A 135 -1.18 5.88 13.54
CA LYS A 135 0.04 6.64 13.24
C LYS A 135 -0.31 8.05 12.77
N GLU A 136 0.57 9.00 13.10
CA GLU A 136 0.37 10.41 12.72
C GLU A 136 0.30 10.60 11.19
N PRO A 137 -0.65 11.42 10.67
CA PRO A 137 -1.74 12.05 11.43
C PRO A 137 -2.78 11.00 11.86
N ALA A 138 -3.03 10.90 13.17
CA ALA A 138 -3.93 9.87 13.68
C ALA A 138 -5.37 10.16 13.22
N VAL A 139 -5.99 9.17 12.57
CA VAL A 139 -7.35 9.29 12.00
C VAL A 139 -8.37 8.49 12.82
N LEU A 140 -7.89 7.60 13.69
CA LEU A 140 -8.73 6.75 14.55
C LEU A 140 -8.23 6.84 15.99
N SER A 141 -9.12 7.11 16.94
CA SER A 141 -8.81 6.98 18.36
C SER A 141 -8.94 5.53 18.83
N ASN A 142 -8.28 5.19 19.94
CA ASN A 142 -8.41 3.86 20.53
C ASN A 142 -9.85 3.56 20.97
N HIS A 143 -10.61 4.57 21.39
CA HIS A 143 -12.03 4.42 21.75
C HIS A 143 -12.87 4.03 20.53
N GLU A 144 -12.77 4.79 19.44
CA GLU A 144 -13.49 4.49 18.20
C GLU A 144 -13.12 3.11 17.63
N ALA A 145 -11.85 2.69 17.77
CA ALA A 145 -11.42 1.36 17.36
C ALA A 145 -12.06 0.25 18.21
N ILE A 146 -12.21 0.45 19.51
CA ILE A 146 -12.89 -0.50 20.39
C ILE A 146 -14.37 -0.61 20.02
N ASP A 147 -15.06 0.53 19.84
CA ASP A 147 -16.47 0.55 19.47
C ASP A 147 -16.71 -0.18 18.15
N LEU A 148 -15.92 0.15 17.11
CA LEU A 148 -16.00 -0.53 15.80
C LEU A 148 -15.73 -2.04 15.90
N PHE A 149 -14.85 -2.47 16.79
CA PHE A 149 -14.56 -3.88 16.99
C PHE A 149 -15.73 -4.61 17.66
N LEU A 150 -16.29 -4.02 18.72
CA LEU A 150 -17.41 -4.59 19.47
C LEU A 150 -18.70 -4.62 18.67
N ASP A 151 -18.95 -3.62 17.82
CA ASP A 151 -20.09 -3.58 16.90
C ASP A 151 -20.09 -4.73 15.87
N CYS A 152 -18.93 -5.38 15.66
CA CYS A 152 -18.83 -6.54 14.78
C CYS A 152 -19.16 -7.86 15.47
N LEU A 153 -19.19 -7.89 16.80
CA LEU A 153 -19.50 -9.07 17.59
C LEU A 153 -21.01 -9.20 17.77
N SER A 154 -21.49 -10.43 17.87
CA SER A 154 -22.88 -10.70 18.24
C SER A 154 -23.18 -10.20 19.66
N LYS A 155 -24.47 -10.05 19.97
CA LYS A 155 -24.93 -9.58 21.29
C LYS A 155 -24.54 -10.52 22.42
N GLU A 156 -24.25 -11.79 22.13
CA GLU A 156 -23.77 -12.75 23.13
C GLU A 156 -22.44 -12.33 23.79
N PHE A 157 -21.69 -11.42 23.17
CA PHE A 157 -20.47 -10.84 23.76
C PHE A 157 -20.72 -9.58 24.61
N GLN A 158 -21.96 -9.09 24.67
CA GLN A 158 -22.35 -7.85 25.38
C GLN A 158 -23.06 -8.12 26.72
N GLU A 159 -23.19 -9.39 27.11
CA GLU A 159 -23.70 -9.86 28.42
C GLU A 159 -22.57 -10.00 29.45
#